data_AF-A0A519JZ32-F1
#
_entry.id   AF-A0A519JZ32-F1
#
_cell.length_a   1.000
_cell.length_b   1.000
_cell.length_c   1.000
_cell.angle_alpha   90.00
_cell.angle_beta   90.00
_cell.angle_gamma   90.00
#
_symmetry.space_group_name_H-M   'P 1'
#
loop_
_entity.id
_entity.type
_entity.pdbx_description
1 polymer ?
#
loop_
_entity_poly.entity_id
_entity_poly.type
_entity_poly.pdbx_seq_one_letter_code
_entity_poly.pdbx_strand_id
1 'polypeptide(L)' 'MLVTLMKAKLHRATVTQADLDYEGSIAIDMDLLDAAGIFPHEQVDVLNITNGARFTTYAIEA' A
#
# COMPACT_ATOMS: atom_id res chain seq x y z
N MET A 1 0.94 21.69 -18.70
CA MET A 1 0.26 20.37 -18.69
C MET A 1 1.00 19.48 -17.71
N LEU A 2 0.31 18.81 -16.80
CA LEU A 2 0.89 17.85 -15.85
C LEU A 2 0.40 16.43 -16.20
N VAL A 3 1.25 15.42 -16.00
CA VAL A 3 0.90 14.00 -16.21
C VAL A 3 1.12 13.23 -14.90
N THR A 4 0.28 12.24 -14.62
CA THR A 4 0.42 11.35 -13.46
C THR A 4 1.09 10.07 -13.91
N LEU A 5 2.22 9.73 -13.27
CA LEU A 5 2.96 8.50 -13.52
C LEU A 5 2.89 7.60 -12.28
N MET A 6 3.06 6.29 -12.48
CA MET A 6 3.24 5.37 -11.36
C MET A 6 4.61 5.62 -10.71
N LYS A 7 4.61 6.06 -9.45
CA LYS A 7 5.84 6.30 -8.69
C LYS A 7 6.58 4.98 -8.40
N ALA A 8 5.88 4.01 -7.80
CA ALA A 8 6.43 2.72 -7.43
C ALA A 8 5.34 1.67 -7.19
N LYS A 9 5.74 0.41 -6.94
CA LYS A 9 4.83 -0.66 -6.52
C LYS A 9 5.55 -1.74 -5.71
N LEU A 10 4.82 -2.36 -4.79
CA LEU A 10 5.17 -3.68 -4.22
C LEU A 10 4.42 -4.75 -5.01
N HIS A 11 5.15 -5.58 -5.76
CA HIS A 11 4.53 -6.55 -6.66
C HIS A 11 4.30 -7.89 -5.96
N ARG A 12 3.03 -8.31 -5.87
CA ARG A 12 2.62 -9.61 -5.28
C ARG A 12 3.05 -9.79 -3.82
N ALA A 13 3.03 -8.70 -3.04
CA ALA A 13 3.16 -8.80 -1.59
C ALA A 13 2.02 -9.68 -1.02
N THR A 14 2.32 -10.39 0.07
CA THR A 14 1.37 -11.26 0.75
C THR A 14 0.83 -10.56 1.99
N VAL A 15 -0.50 -10.53 2.13
CA VAL A 15 -1.14 -10.01 3.33
C VAL A 15 -0.81 -10.92 4.50
N THR A 16 -0.19 -10.37 5.54
CA THR A 16 0.21 -11.09 6.76
C THR A 16 -0.84 -10.99 7.87
N GLN A 17 -1.62 -9.90 7.90
CA GLN A 17 -2.68 -9.64 8.88
C GLN A 17 -3.82 -8.82 8.25
N ALA A 18 -5.04 -9.01 8.74
CA ALA A 18 -6.20 -8.19 8.43
C ALA A 18 -7.13 -8.14 9.66
N ASP A 19 -7.53 -6.94 10.07
CA ASP A 19 -8.39 -6.68 11.21
C ASP A 19 -9.49 -5.68 10.80
N LEU A 20 -10.74 -5.98 11.13
CA LEU A 20 -11.90 -5.15 10.79
C LEU A 20 -12.02 -3.93 11.70
N ASP A 21 -11.55 -4.05 12.94
CA ASP A 21 -11.63 -2.99 13.95
C ASP A 21 -10.39 -2.07 13.93
N TYR A 22 -9.46 -2.34 13.00
CA TYR A 22 -8.27 -1.52 12.78
C TYR A 22 -8.57 -0.27 11.94
N GLU A 23 -7.93 0.85 12.29
CA GLU A 23 -8.14 2.14 11.63
C GLU A 23 -7.50 2.20 10.23
N GLY A 24 -8.28 1.79 9.23
CA GLY A 24 -8.38 2.35 7.86
C GLY A 24 -7.13 2.45 6.96
N SER A 25 -5.94 2.12 7.45
CA SER A 25 -4.64 2.22 6.76
C SER A 25 -4.09 0.85 6.34
N ILE A 26 -2.93 0.83 5.68
CA ILE A 26 -2.17 -0.40 5.44
C ILE A 26 -0.79 -0.29 6.06
N ALA A 27 -0.50 -1.16 7.02
CA ALA A 27 0.82 -1.27 7.63
C ALA A 27 1.75 -2.09 6.70
N ILE A 28 2.95 -1.56 6.45
CA ILE A 28 3.96 -2.16 5.57
C ILE A 28 5.31 -2.08 6.27
N ASP A 29 6.09 -3.17 6.20
CA ASP A 29 7.47 -3.22 6.69
C ASP A 29 8.30 -2.05 6.12
N MET A 30 9.05 -1.37 6.99
CA MET A 30 9.85 -0.21 6.64
C MET A 30 10.86 -0.51 5.52
N ASP A 31 11.44 -1.72 5.49
CA ASP A 31 12.38 -2.12 4.43
C ASP A 31 11.72 -2.15 3.05
N LEU A 32 10.42 -2.51 2.99
CA LEU A 32 9.65 -2.53 1.74
C LEU A 32 9.23 -1.11 1.33
N LEU A 33 8.86 -0.27 2.29
CA LEU A 33 8.57 1.15 2.05
C LEU A 33 9.79 1.86 1.46
N ASP A 34 10.97 1.68 2.07
CA ASP A 34 12.23 2.24 1.60
C ASP A 34 12.62 1.73 0.22
N ALA A 35 12.52 0.41 -0.03
CA ALA A 35 12.83 -0.18 -1.32
C ALA A 35 11.91 0.32 -2.45
N ALA A 36 10.64 0.60 -2.14
CA ALA A 36 9.69 1.18 -3.09
C ALA A 36 9.72 2.72 -3.12
N GLY A 37 10.39 3.37 -2.18
CA GLY A 37 10.32 4.82 -1.99
C GLY A 37 8.91 5.34 -1.65
N ILE A 38 8.10 4.54 -0.95
CA ILE A 38 6.78 4.94 -0.44
C ILE A 38 6.97 5.53 0.96
N PHE A 39 6.44 6.72 1.21
CA PHE A 39 6.55 7.37 2.51
C PHE A 39 5.42 6.95 3.46
N PRO A 40 5.66 6.97 4.79
CA PRO A 40 4.58 6.92 5.76
C PRO A 40 3.55 8.04 5.49
N HIS A 41 2.27 7.70 5.61
CA HIS A 41 1.12 8.53 5.28
C HIS A 41 0.95 8.88 3.80
N GLU A 42 1.73 8.28 2.88
CA GLU A 42 1.52 8.43 1.44
C GLU A 42 0.26 7.67 1.00
N GLN A 43 -0.54 8.29 0.12
CA GLN A 43 -1.67 7.62 -0.51
C GLN A 43 -1.19 6.48 -1.41
N VAL A 44 -1.79 5.30 -1.26
CA VAL A 44 -1.48 4.11 -2.03
C VAL A 44 -2.75 3.46 -2.58
N ASP A 45 -2.61 2.84 -3.74
CA ASP A 45 -3.65 1.99 -4.31
C ASP A 45 -3.34 0.51 -4.01
N VAL A 46 -4.32 -0.18 -3.42
CA VAL A 46 -4.23 -1.61 -3.09
C VAL A 46 -5.03 -2.42 -4.09
N LEU A 47 -4.34 -3.30 -4.81
CA LEU A 47 -4.89 -4.15 -5.86
C LEU A 47 -4.82 -5.62 -5.41
N ASN A 48 -5.93 -6.12 -4.87
CA ASN A 48 -5.98 -7.51 -4.39
C ASN A 48 -6.19 -8.47 -5.58
N ILE A 49 -5.15 -9.22 -5.92
CA ILE A 49 -5.17 -10.18 -7.05
C ILE A 49 -5.96 -11.45 -6.76
N THR A 50 -6.24 -11.75 -5.48
CA THR A 50 -6.93 -12.98 -5.06
C THR A 50 -8.44 -12.85 -5.22
N ASN A 51 -9.02 -11.70 -4.86
CA ASN A 51 -10.47 -11.47 -4.92
C ASN A 51 -10.89 -10.35 -5.88
N GLY A 52 -9.93 -9.65 -6.50
CA GLY A 52 -10.19 -8.56 -7.44
C GLY A 52 -10.55 -7.22 -6.79
N ALA A 53 -10.59 -7.12 -5.46
CA ALA A 53 -10.87 -5.87 -4.77
C ALA A 53 -9.81 -4.80 -5.07
N ARG A 54 -10.26 -3.55 -5.21
CA ARG A 54 -9.41 -2.40 -5.48
C ARG A 54 -9.88 -1.25 -4.60
N PHE A 55 -8.95 -0.66 -3.86
CA PHE A 55 -9.25 0.45 -2.97
C PHE A 55 -8.02 1.32 -2.77
N THR A 56 -8.24 2.54 -2.31
CA THR A 56 -7.21 3.54 -2.05
C THR A 56 -7.18 3.82 -0.55
N THR A 57 -5.99 3.85 0.04
CA THR A 57 -5.77 4.19 1.46
C THR A 57 -4.41 4.90 1.59
N TYR A 58 -3.81 4.91 2.78
CA TYR A 58 -2.47 5.41 3.05
C TYR A 58 -1.62 4.35 3.76
N ALA A 59 -0.30 4.39 3.52
CA ALA A 59 0.65 3.51 4.16
C ALA A 59 1.02 3.99 5.57
N ILE A 60 1.29 3.07 6.48
CA ILE A 60 1.99 3.34 7.75
C ILE A 60 3.10 2.30 7.95
N GLU A 61 4.04 2.60 8.84
CA GLU A 61 5.06 1.64 9.27
C GLU A 61 4.41 0.55 10.15
N ALA A 62 4.80 -0.71 9.91
CA ALA A 62 4.34 -1.89 10.65
C ALA A 62 5.19 -2.19 11.89
#